data_AF-A0A542ZEP5-F1
#
_entry.id   AF-A0A542ZEP5-F1
#
_cell.length_a   1.000
_cell.length_b   1.000
_cell.length_c   1.000
_cell.angle_alpha   90.00
_cell.angle_beta   90.00
_cell.angle_gamma   90.00
#
_symmetry.space_group_name_H-M   'P 1'
#
loop_
_entity.id
_entity.type
_entity.pdbx_description
1 polymer ?
#
loop_
_entity_poly.entity_id
_entity_poly.type
_entity_poly.pdbx_seq_one_letter_code
_entity_poly.pdbx_strand_id
1 'polypeptide(L)'
;MGSCCLRNRSDVRVSAWLRPETSAYAADVVGRSRRARVEDVHDLALAMPHVTVDHGTAGNPVYQVGGKSFVFFRTPRPDALDPVTGERYDDVVVFWVADEADKQSLVQDPASPFFTTAHFDGHPSVLLRASRVGELTVMS
;
A
#
# COMPACT_ATOMS: atom_id res chain seq x y z
N MET A 1 -50.27 -34.16 27.73
CA MET A 1 -50.49 -32.70 27.60
C MET A 1 -49.19 -32.00 27.92
N GLY A 2 -48.77 -31.06 27.07
CA GLY A 2 -47.52 -30.30 27.15
C GLY A 2 -46.36 -30.99 26.41
N SER A 3 -45.53 -30.34 25.61
CA SER A 3 -45.55 -28.98 25.05
C SER A 3 -44.49 -28.95 23.95
N CYS A 4 -44.69 -28.04 23.00
CA CYS A 4 -43.82 -27.66 21.90
C CYS A 4 -42.40 -27.25 22.35
N CYS A 5 -41.35 -27.62 21.58
CA CYS A 5 -40.10 -26.86 21.46
C CYS A 5 -39.37 -27.15 20.13
N LEU A 6 -39.48 -26.17 19.22
CA LEU A 6 -38.55 -25.72 18.16
C LEU A 6 -37.71 -26.76 17.39
N ARG A 7 -38.14 -27.00 16.15
CA ARG A 7 -37.25 -27.31 15.02
C ARG A 7 -36.47 -26.04 14.65
N ASN A 8 -35.15 -26.07 14.76
CA ASN A 8 -34.30 -25.20 13.95
C ASN A 8 -32.90 -25.80 13.74
N ARG A 9 -32.58 -26.15 12.50
CA ARG A 9 -31.32 -25.79 11.85
C ARG A 9 -31.36 -26.25 10.40
N SER A 10 -31.60 -25.29 9.54
CA SER A 10 -31.36 -25.35 8.11
C SER A 10 -29.87 -25.65 7.88
N ASP A 11 -29.58 -26.88 7.48
CA ASP A 11 -28.28 -27.28 6.95
C ASP A 11 -28.20 -26.77 5.49
N VAL A 12 -27.93 -25.47 5.35
CA VAL A 12 -27.66 -24.88 4.03
C VAL A 12 -26.17 -25.02 3.78
N ARG A 13 -25.82 -26.01 2.96
CA ARG A 13 -24.51 -26.12 2.31
C ARG A 13 -24.17 -24.82 1.59
N VAL A 14 -23.30 -24.01 2.17
CA VAL A 14 -22.61 -22.93 1.46
C VAL A 14 -21.37 -23.52 0.81
N SER A 15 -21.54 -24.19 -0.33
CA SER A 15 -20.42 -24.78 -1.08
C SER A 15 -20.75 -24.84 -2.57
N ALA A 16 -20.85 -23.69 -3.26
CA ALA A 16 -20.95 -23.68 -4.72
C ALA A 16 -20.69 -22.34 -5.46
N TRP A 17 -20.29 -21.24 -4.81
CA TRP A 17 -20.19 -19.93 -5.50
C TRP A 17 -18.78 -19.30 -5.55
N LEU A 18 -17.70 -20.02 -5.21
CA LEU A 18 -16.37 -19.62 -5.68
C LEU A 18 -16.15 -20.17 -7.08
N ARG A 19 -16.16 -19.27 -8.08
CA ARG A 19 -15.77 -19.57 -9.46
C ARG A 19 -14.31 -20.09 -9.45
N PRO A 20 -13.99 -21.20 -10.14
CA PRO A 20 -12.61 -21.73 -10.23
C PRO A 20 -11.62 -20.80 -10.96
N GLU A 21 -12.12 -19.71 -11.57
CA GLU A 21 -11.34 -18.73 -12.34
C GLU A 21 -10.36 -17.93 -11.47
N THR A 22 -10.68 -17.72 -10.18
CA THR A 22 -9.80 -17.01 -9.23
C THR A 22 -8.51 -17.78 -8.93
N SER A 23 -8.53 -19.11 -9.03
CA SER A 23 -7.38 -19.96 -8.69
C SER A 23 -6.30 -19.94 -9.78
N ALA A 24 -6.69 -19.86 -11.06
CA ALA A 24 -5.74 -19.78 -12.17
C ALA A 24 -5.15 -18.38 -12.30
N TYR A 25 -5.97 -17.33 -12.11
CA TYR A 25 -5.50 -15.94 -12.12
C TYR A 25 -4.55 -15.67 -10.95
N ALA A 26 -4.86 -16.14 -9.74
CA ALA A 26 -3.94 -16.03 -8.61
C ALA A 26 -2.63 -16.80 -8.85
N ALA A 27 -2.68 -17.99 -9.46
CA ALA A 27 -1.49 -18.76 -9.79
C ALA A 27 -0.63 -18.10 -10.87
N ASP A 28 -1.24 -17.50 -11.89
CA ASP A 28 -0.53 -16.73 -12.93
C ASP A 28 0.08 -15.44 -12.36
N VAL A 29 -0.65 -14.72 -11.50
CA VAL A 29 -0.13 -13.55 -10.77
C VAL A 29 1.07 -13.96 -9.91
N VAL A 30 0.97 -15.03 -9.12
CA VAL A 30 2.11 -15.53 -8.32
C VAL A 30 3.28 -15.95 -9.20
N GLY A 31 3.03 -16.64 -10.32
CA GLY A 31 4.06 -17.09 -11.26
C GLY A 31 4.78 -15.97 -12.01
N ARG A 32 4.14 -14.79 -12.18
CA ARG A 32 4.73 -13.60 -12.81
C ARG A 32 5.19 -12.54 -11.80
N SER A 33 5.03 -12.81 -10.51
CA SER A 33 5.33 -11.84 -9.48
C SER A 33 6.78 -11.95 -8.98
N ARG A 34 7.37 -10.80 -8.64
CA ARG A 34 8.66 -10.73 -7.95
C ARG A 34 8.64 -9.66 -6.87
N ARG A 35 9.61 -9.74 -5.96
CA ARG A 35 9.84 -8.65 -4.99
C ARG A 35 10.09 -7.33 -5.74
N ALA A 36 9.46 -6.28 -5.25
CA ALA A 36 9.62 -4.94 -5.78
C ALA A 36 11.00 -4.38 -5.39
N ARG A 37 11.45 -3.42 -6.18
CA ARG A 37 12.68 -2.66 -5.98
C ARG A 37 12.36 -1.17 -6.07
N VAL A 38 13.28 -0.34 -5.61
CA VAL A 38 13.11 1.11 -5.68
C VAL A 38 13.00 1.58 -7.13
N GLU A 39 13.72 0.92 -8.05
CA GLU A 39 13.63 1.17 -9.49
C GLU A 39 12.21 0.98 -10.02
N ASP A 40 11.46 -0.01 -9.50
CA ASP A 40 10.07 -0.23 -9.91
C ASP A 40 9.17 0.94 -9.54
N VAL A 41 9.44 1.61 -8.40
CA VAL A 41 8.70 2.82 -8.00
C VAL A 41 8.95 3.94 -9.01
N HIS A 42 10.20 4.12 -9.43
CA HIS A 42 10.57 5.12 -10.43
C HIS A 42 9.93 4.81 -11.79
N ASP A 43 10.03 3.56 -12.25
CA ASP A 43 9.49 3.13 -13.55
C ASP A 43 7.96 3.26 -13.60
N LEU A 44 7.26 2.84 -12.55
CA LEU A 44 5.80 2.96 -12.46
C LEU A 44 5.35 4.41 -12.36
N ALA A 45 6.06 5.26 -11.61
CA ALA A 45 5.76 6.68 -11.54
C ALA A 45 5.96 7.36 -12.91
N LEU A 46 7.03 7.01 -13.64
CA LEU A 46 7.31 7.53 -14.97
C LEU A 46 6.33 7.04 -16.05
N ALA A 47 5.66 5.90 -15.83
CA ALA A 47 4.64 5.38 -16.74
C ALA A 47 3.32 6.16 -16.68
N MET A 48 3.13 7.03 -15.68
CA MET A 48 1.90 7.81 -15.54
C MET A 48 1.73 8.83 -16.67
N PRO A 49 0.55 8.91 -17.32
CA PRO A 49 0.29 9.92 -18.33
C PRO A 49 0.48 11.33 -17.78
N HIS A 50 1.19 12.18 -18.54
CA HIS A 50 1.47 13.57 -18.19
C HIS A 50 2.30 13.76 -16.91
N VAL A 51 3.06 12.74 -16.50
CA VAL A 51 3.98 12.88 -15.38
C VAL A 51 5.05 13.92 -15.65
N THR A 52 5.34 14.72 -14.64
CA THR A 52 6.53 15.59 -14.58
C THR A 52 7.39 15.17 -13.39
N VAL A 53 8.70 15.36 -13.52
CA VAL A 53 9.67 15.07 -12.45
C VAL A 53 10.34 16.36 -12.05
N ASP A 54 9.99 16.83 -10.86
CA ASP A 54 10.69 17.90 -10.18
C ASP A 54 11.77 17.32 -9.25
N HIS A 55 12.71 18.17 -8.85
CA HIS A 55 13.73 17.79 -7.88
C HIS A 55 13.58 18.69 -6.65
N GLY A 56 13.42 18.06 -5.49
CA GLY A 56 13.37 18.77 -4.22
C GLY A 56 14.70 19.47 -3.90
N THR A 57 14.75 20.23 -2.82
CA THR A 57 15.94 21.02 -2.43
C THR A 57 17.23 20.20 -2.29
N ALA A 58 17.11 18.91 -1.98
CA ALA A 58 18.25 17.99 -1.86
C ALA A 58 18.49 17.12 -3.12
N GLY A 59 17.82 17.41 -4.24
CA GLY A 59 17.96 16.65 -5.49
C GLY A 59 17.11 15.38 -5.56
N ASN A 60 16.29 15.08 -4.56
CA ASN A 60 15.42 13.91 -4.58
C ASN A 60 14.25 14.10 -5.58
N PRO A 61 13.86 13.07 -6.34
CA PRO A 61 12.80 13.17 -7.32
C PRO A 61 11.42 13.32 -6.67
N VAL A 62 10.60 14.18 -7.29
CA VAL A 62 9.22 14.48 -6.96
C VAL A 62 8.38 14.30 -8.22
N TYR A 63 7.60 13.22 -8.26
CA TYR A 63 6.74 12.89 -9.39
C TYR A 63 5.39 13.57 -9.22
N GLN A 64 4.97 14.27 -10.26
CA GLN A 64 3.75 15.06 -10.26
C GLN A 64 2.88 14.77 -11.49
N VAL A 65 1.57 14.95 -11.35
CA VAL A 65 0.64 15.03 -12.48
C VAL A 65 -0.19 16.29 -12.31
N GLY A 66 -0.24 17.14 -13.33
CA GLY A 66 -0.97 18.41 -13.26
C GLY A 66 -0.51 19.35 -12.14
N GLY A 67 0.79 19.33 -11.81
CA GLY A 67 1.39 20.14 -10.74
C GLY A 67 1.12 19.64 -9.31
N LYS A 68 0.55 18.43 -9.15
CA LYS A 68 0.32 17.81 -7.84
C LYS A 68 1.23 16.59 -7.67
N SER A 69 2.00 16.57 -6.59
CA SER A 69 2.88 15.46 -6.26
C SER A 69 2.10 14.22 -5.83
N PHE A 70 2.45 13.06 -6.38
CA PHE A 70 1.84 11.78 -6.01
C PHE A 70 2.85 10.75 -5.51
N VAL A 71 4.12 10.85 -5.93
CA VAL A 71 5.25 10.10 -5.36
C VAL A 71 6.42 11.04 -5.13
N PHE A 72 7.04 11.02 -3.95
CA PHE A 72 8.28 11.77 -3.74
C PHE A 72 9.18 11.18 -2.67
N PHE A 73 10.48 11.33 -2.88
CA PHE A 73 11.53 10.81 -2.02
C PHE A 73 11.98 11.92 -1.06
N ARG A 74 11.82 11.71 0.25
CA ARG A 74 12.10 12.73 1.25
C ARG A 74 13.54 12.64 1.75
N THR A 75 14.07 13.77 2.18
CA THR A 75 15.25 13.80 3.06
C THR A 75 14.84 13.44 4.48
N PRO A 76 15.79 12.99 5.33
CA PRO A 76 15.51 12.74 6.74
C PRO A 76 14.87 13.97 7.40
N ARG A 77 13.73 13.76 8.05
CA ARG A 77 12.99 14.79 8.78
C ARG A 77 12.61 14.31 10.18
N PRO A 78 12.37 15.24 11.12
CA PRO A 78 11.99 14.90 12.49
C PRO A 78 10.62 14.23 12.63
N ASP A 79 9.75 14.24 11.61
CA ASP A 79 8.43 13.62 11.68
C ASP A 79 8.44 12.10 11.46
N ALA A 80 9.49 11.55 10.82
CA ALA A 80 9.61 10.12 10.53
C ALA A 80 10.78 9.53 11.30
N LEU A 81 10.48 8.96 12.47
CA LEU A 81 11.46 8.37 13.38
C LEU A 81 11.19 6.89 13.56
N ASP A 82 12.27 6.14 13.81
CA ASP A 82 12.19 4.78 14.29
C ASP A 82 11.62 4.75 15.71
N PRO A 83 10.53 4.03 15.98
CA PRO A 83 9.91 4.00 17.30
C PRO A 83 10.76 3.28 18.35
N VAL A 84 11.73 2.46 17.94
CA VAL A 84 12.62 1.72 18.84
C VAL A 84 13.90 2.51 19.11
N THR A 85 14.55 3.04 18.07
CA THR A 85 15.85 3.73 18.21
C THR A 85 15.72 5.25 18.36
N GLY A 86 14.60 5.84 17.91
CA GLY A 86 14.41 7.29 17.83
C GLY A 86 15.18 7.95 16.68
N GLU A 87 15.87 7.18 15.84
CA GLU A 87 16.63 7.70 14.71
C GLU A 87 15.72 8.13 13.56
N ARG A 88 16.15 9.13 12.79
CA ARG A 88 15.40 9.60 11.62
C ARG A 88 15.54 8.63 10.47
N TYR A 89 14.44 8.30 9.84
CA TYR A 89 14.48 7.59 8.57
C TYR A 89 15.01 8.52 7.48
N ASP A 90 16.04 8.08 6.76
CA ASP A 90 16.67 8.76 5.64
C ASP A 90 16.13 8.30 4.28
N ASP A 91 15.31 7.23 4.28
CA ASP A 91 14.86 6.51 3.11
C ASP A 91 13.33 6.54 2.93
N VAL A 92 12.66 7.60 3.36
CA VAL A 92 11.18 7.69 3.31
C VAL A 92 10.68 8.12 1.93
N VAL A 93 9.78 7.31 1.37
CA VAL A 93 9.01 7.60 0.16
C VAL A 93 7.56 7.86 0.54
N VAL A 94 6.96 8.92 -0.03
CA VAL A 94 5.55 9.25 0.16
C VAL A 94 4.75 8.85 -1.07
N PHE A 95 3.59 8.23 -0.84
CA PHE A 95 2.62 7.87 -1.87
C PHE A 95 1.28 8.53 -1.57
N TRP A 96 0.69 9.16 -2.57
CA TRP A 96 -0.69 9.63 -2.52
C TRP A 96 -1.65 8.48 -2.86
N VAL A 97 -2.71 8.31 -2.07
CA VAL A 97 -3.75 7.28 -2.27
C VAL A 97 -5.10 7.93 -2.53
N ALA A 98 -6.08 7.16 -2.99
CA ALA A 98 -7.36 7.71 -3.45
C ALA A 98 -8.12 8.46 -2.34
N ASP A 99 -8.15 7.91 -1.13
CA ASP A 99 -8.82 8.51 0.01
C ASP A 99 -8.21 8.09 1.37
N GLU A 100 -8.76 8.67 2.45
CA GLU A 100 -8.36 8.37 3.83
C GLU A 100 -8.65 6.90 4.20
N ALA A 101 -9.71 6.28 3.67
CA ALA A 101 -10.08 4.92 4.01
C ALA A 101 -9.09 3.90 3.43
N ASP A 102 -8.63 4.11 2.20
CA ASP A 102 -7.54 3.33 1.58
C ASP A 102 -6.24 3.49 2.37
N LYS A 103 -5.91 4.72 2.77
CA LYS A 103 -4.77 4.98 3.67
C LYS A 103 -4.87 4.17 4.95
N GLN A 104 -6.02 4.22 5.63
CA GLN A 104 -6.21 3.50 6.90
C GLN A 104 -6.12 1.99 6.69
N SER A 105 -6.66 1.47 5.60
CA SER A 105 -6.58 0.04 5.26
C SER A 105 -5.13 -0.42 5.09
N LEU A 106 -4.28 0.38 4.45
CA LEU A 106 -2.86 0.06 4.27
C LEU A 106 -2.04 0.20 5.56
N VAL A 107 -2.34 1.18 6.42
CA VAL A 107 -1.54 1.46 7.63
C VAL A 107 -1.92 0.56 8.81
N GLN A 108 -3.18 0.14 8.90
CA GLN A 108 -3.66 -0.70 10.00
C GLN A 108 -3.34 -2.18 9.81
N ASP A 109 -3.03 -2.61 8.57
CA ASP A 109 -2.61 -3.99 8.30
C ASP A 109 -1.19 -4.23 8.85
N PRO A 110 -1.00 -5.14 9.83
CA PRO A 110 0.33 -5.44 10.37
C PRO A 110 1.29 -6.09 9.37
N ALA A 111 0.78 -6.69 8.29
CA ALA A 111 1.60 -7.28 7.22
C ALA A 111 2.06 -6.24 6.19
N SER A 112 1.48 -5.03 6.23
CA SER A 112 1.81 -3.94 5.34
C SER A 112 3.05 -3.19 5.84
N PRO A 113 4.03 -2.88 4.96
CA PRO A 113 5.18 -2.06 5.33
C PRO A 113 4.87 -0.56 5.36
N PHE A 114 3.64 -0.16 5.01
CA PHE A 114 3.22 1.25 4.99
C PHE A 114 2.96 1.78 6.40
N PHE A 115 3.29 3.05 6.61
CA PHE A 115 3.03 3.76 7.86
C PHE A 115 2.55 5.20 7.61
N THR A 116 2.20 5.90 8.68
CA THR A 116 1.86 7.33 8.65
C THR A 116 2.47 8.03 9.85
N THR A 117 2.55 9.36 9.80
CA THR A 117 2.93 10.22 10.93
C THR A 117 1.83 11.23 11.18
N ALA A 118 1.80 11.86 12.36
CA ALA A 118 0.82 12.88 12.71
C ALA A 118 0.81 14.08 11.74
N HIS A 119 1.89 14.28 10.97
CA HIS A 119 1.96 15.32 9.94
C HIS A 119 0.98 15.06 8.78
N PHE A 120 0.57 13.82 8.54
CA PHE A 120 -0.30 13.42 7.44
C PHE A 120 -1.73 13.10 7.91
N ASP A 121 -2.13 13.51 9.12
CA ASP A 121 -3.49 13.32 9.61
C ASP A 121 -4.48 14.12 8.75
N GLY A 122 -5.53 13.47 8.24
CA GLY A 122 -6.48 14.07 7.30
C GLY A 122 -5.92 14.29 5.88
N HIS A 123 -4.77 13.71 5.57
CA HIS A 123 -4.17 13.73 4.24
C HIS A 123 -4.06 12.31 3.68
N PRO A 124 -4.56 12.04 2.46
CA PRO A 124 -4.56 10.71 1.84
C PRO A 124 -3.16 10.38 1.30
N SER A 125 -2.22 10.16 2.21
CA SER A 125 -0.85 9.79 1.91
C SER A 125 -0.32 8.77 2.89
N VAL A 126 0.37 7.77 2.35
CA VAL A 126 1.08 6.73 3.09
C VAL A 126 2.58 6.88 2.88
N LEU A 127 3.34 6.41 3.87
CA LEU A 127 4.79 6.44 3.89
C LEU A 127 5.32 5.03 3.79
N LEU A 128 6.43 4.87 3.09
CA LEU A 128 7.15 3.60 2.98
C LEU A 128 8.65 3.87 3.11
N ARG A 129 9.37 2.96 3.76
CA ARG A 129 10.83 2.97 3.72
C ARG A 129 11.32 2.31 2.45
N ALA A 130 12.20 2.98 1.70
CA ALA A 130 12.78 2.46 0.47
C ALA A 130 13.49 1.10 0.70
N SER A 131 14.15 0.94 1.84
CA SER A 131 14.75 -0.34 2.28
C SER A 131 13.75 -1.49 2.44
N ARG A 132 12.46 -1.20 2.63
CA ARG A 132 11.37 -2.18 2.80
C ARG A 132 10.55 -2.41 1.54
N VAL A 133 10.87 -1.77 0.42
CA VAL A 133 10.15 -1.97 -0.85
C VAL A 133 10.16 -3.44 -1.29
N GLY A 134 11.22 -4.18 -0.96
CA GLY A 134 11.32 -5.62 -1.23
C GLY A 134 10.36 -6.52 -0.45
N GLU A 135 9.55 -5.96 0.47
CA GLU A 135 8.43 -6.66 1.12
C GLU A 135 7.16 -6.60 0.25
N LEU A 136 7.09 -5.65 -0.70
CA LEU A 136 6.05 -5.58 -1.70
C LEU A 136 6.37 -6.47 -2.89
N THR A 137 5.32 -6.79 -3.64
CA THR A 137 5.39 -7.65 -4.81
C THR A 137 4.85 -6.91 -6.03
N VAL A 138 5.61 -6.96 -7.13
CA VAL A 138 5.24 -6.36 -8.42
C VAL A 138 5.02 -7.48 -9.45
N MET A 139 4.03 -7.29 -10.33
CA MET A 139 3.85 -8.17 -11.49
C MET A 139 4.85 -7.77 -12.56
N SER A 140 5.66 -8.73 -13.02
CA SER A 140 6.60 -8.56 -14.15
C SER A 140 5.93 -8.80 -15.50
#